data_AF-A0A3D2IF44-F1
#
_entry.id   AF-A0A3D2IF44-F1
#
_cell.length_a   1.000
_cell.length_b   1.000
_cell.length_c   1.000
_cell.angle_alpha   90.00
_cell.angle_beta   90.00
_cell.angle_gamma   90.00
#
_symmetry.space_group_name_H-M   'P 1'
#
loop_
_entity.id
_entity.type
_entity.pdbx_description
1 polymer ?
#
loop_
_entity_poly.entity_id
_entity_poly.type
_entity_poly.pdbx_seq_one_letter_code
_entity_poly.pdbx_strand_id
1 'polypeptide(L)' 'MATCDEDGNWKKYPMLDQDTFRILELINGGASATDIQEELSISKTTYYRKKEKLEEAKLIETD' A
#
# COMPACT_ATOMS: atom_id res chain seq x y z
N MET A 1 -15.68 -1.31 13.62
CA MET A 1 -14.58 -0.80 14.47
C MET A 1 -13.88 0.25 13.64
N ALA A 2 -14.16 1.53 13.90
CA ALA A 2 -13.61 2.66 13.15
C ALA A 2 -12.24 3.00 13.75
N THR A 3 -11.17 2.80 12.99
CA THR A 3 -9.79 3.06 13.41
C THR A 3 -9.42 4.51 13.13
N CYS A 4 -9.85 5.40 14.03
CA CYS A 4 -9.32 6.75 14.17
C CYS A 4 -8.05 6.66 15.04
N ASP A 5 -6.96 7.32 14.66
CA ASP A 5 -5.87 7.57 15.61
C ASP A 5 -6.24 8.72 16.56
N GLU A 6 -5.49 8.86 17.65
CA GLU A 6 -5.77 9.81 18.74
C GLU A 6 -5.71 11.29 18.30
N ASP A 7 -5.12 11.57 17.14
CA ASP A 7 -5.00 12.89 16.52
C ASP A 7 -6.14 13.23 15.54
N GLY A 8 -7.14 12.36 15.39
CA GLY A 8 -8.27 12.61 14.51
C GLY A 8 -7.92 12.53 13.01
N ASN A 9 -6.77 11.94 12.67
CA ASN A 9 -6.43 11.69 11.28
C ASN A 9 -7.20 10.46 10.81
N TRP A 10 -8.12 10.70 9.89
CA TRP A 10 -8.70 9.63 9.10
C TRP A 10 -7.54 8.99 8.32
N LYS A 11 -7.20 7.72 8.60
CA LYS A 11 -6.40 6.95 7.66
C LYS A 11 -7.12 7.05 6.33
N LYS A 12 -6.53 7.73 5.34
CA LYS A 12 -7.13 7.98 4.02
C LYS A 12 -7.71 6.71 3.38
N TYR A 13 -7.29 5.54 3.84
CA TYR A 13 -7.77 4.24 3.40
C TYR A 13 -8.09 3.31 4.59
N PRO A 14 -9.28 3.39 5.20
CA PRO A 14 -9.68 2.49 6.29
C PRO A 14 -9.78 1.02 5.87
N MET A 15 -9.72 0.73 4.56
CA MET A 15 -9.74 -0.63 3.99
C MET A 15 -8.34 -1.20 3.67
N LEU A 16 -7.27 -0.42 3.76
CA LEU A 16 -5.92 -0.93 3.48
C LEU A 16 -5.29 -1.49 4.77
N ASP A 17 -4.79 -2.72 4.67
CA ASP A 17 -3.91 -3.28 5.68
C ASP A 17 -2.54 -2.54 5.70
N GLN A 18 -1.80 -2.69 6.80
CA GLN A 18 -0.52 -1.99 7.00
C GLN A 18 0.48 -2.23 5.87
N ASP A 19 0.60 -3.46 5.36
CA ASP A 19 1.54 -3.75 4.27
C ASP A 19 1.10 -3.04 2.99
N THR A 20 -0.20 -3.03 2.68
CA THR A 20 -0.70 -2.38 1.47
C THR A 20 -0.55 -0.86 1.54
N PHE A 21 -0.72 -0.27 2.72
CA PHE A 21 -0.39 1.14 2.95
C PHE A 21 1.10 1.42 2.75
N ARG A 22 1.97 0.54 3.26
CA ARG A 22 3.42 0.71 3.12
C ARG A 22 3.88 0.55 1.66
N ILE A 23 3.28 -0.37 0.91
CA ILE A 23 3.50 -0.50 -0.54
C ILE A 23 3.14 0.81 -1.26
N LEU A 24 1.99 1.40 -0.93
CA LEU A 24 1.58 2.69 -1.51
C LEU A 24 2.59 3.81 -1.23
N GLU A 25 3.08 3.93 0.00
CA GLU A 25 4.11 4.91 0.36
C GLU A 25 5.39 4.72 -0.45
N LEU A 26 5.85 3.47 -0.58
CA LEU A 26 7.08 3.14 -1.30
C LEU A 26 6.94 3.40 -2.82
N ILE A 27 5.80 3.05 -3.42
CA ILE A 27 5.52 3.35 -4.83
C ILE A 27 5.52 4.87 -5.06
N ASN A 28 4.85 5.64 -4.20
CA ASN A 28 4.83 7.11 -4.29
C ASN A 28 6.22 7.73 -4.06
N GLY A 29 7.09 7.04 -3.30
CA GLY A 29 8.50 7.39 -3.13
C GLY A 29 9.41 7.00 -4.30
N GLY A 30 8.86 6.35 -5.35
CA GLY A 30 9.63 5.91 -6.52
C GLY A 30 10.40 4.61 -6.33
N ALA A 31 10.08 3.82 -5.30
CA ALA A 31 10.71 2.52 -5.08
C ALA A 31 10.31 1.52 -6.17
N SER A 32 11.25 0.66 -6.58
CA SER A 32 10.94 -0.39 -7.54
C SER A 32 10.16 -1.53 -6.89
N ALA A 33 9.48 -2.33 -7.70
CA ALA A 33 8.78 -3.53 -7.22
C ALA A 33 9.71 -4.49 -6.45
N THR A 34 10.99 -4.56 -6.83
CA THR A 34 11.98 -5.44 -6.17
C THR A 34 12.33 -4.90 -4.78
N ASP A 35 12.62 -3.60 -4.67
CA ASP A 35 12.96 -2.97 -3.39
C ASP A 35 11.80 -3.11 -2.39
N ILE A 36 10.56 -2.96 -2.86
CA ILE A 36 9.37 -3.13 -2.03
C ILE A 36 9.21 -4.57 -1.54
N GLN A 37 9.49 -5.56 -2.40
CA GLN A 37 9.43 -6.97 -2.03
C GLN A 37 10.47 -7.33 -0.98
N GLU A 38 11.69 -6.80 -1.11
CA GLU A 38 12.78 -7.03 -0.16
C GLU A 38 12.51 -6.36 1.19
N GLU A 39 12.16 -5.06 1.18
CA GLU A 39 11.86 -4.27 2.39
C GLU A 39 10.74 -4.89 3.22
N LEU A 40 9.68 -5.36 2.55
CA LEU A 40 8.51 -5.95 3.22
C LEU A 40 8.62 -7.46 3.41
N SER A 41 9.67 -8.09 2.89
CA SER A 41 9.83 -9.55 2.90
C SER A 41 8.58 -10.28 2.38
N ILE A 42 7.97 -9.75 1.32
CA ILE A 42 6.76 -10.32 0.70
C ILE A 42 7.07 -11.00 -0.63
N SER A 43 6.29 -12.02 -0.96
CA SER A 43 6.41 -12.68 -2.27
C SER A 43 6.00 -11.75 -3.42
N LYS A 44 6.54 -11.99 -4.61
CA LYS A 44 6.14 -11.33 -5.86
C LYS A 44 4.63 -11.37 -6.07
N THR A 45 4.02 -12.54 -5.89
CA THR A 45 2.56 -12.72 -6.04
C THR A 45 1.78 -11.86 -5.04
N THR A 46 2.24 -11.79 -3.79
CA THR A 46 1.62 -10.94 -2.76
C THR A 46 1.71 -9.46 -3.14
N TYR A 47 2.87 -9.01 -3.61
CA TYR A 47 3.08 -7.64 -4.05
C TYR A 47 2.10 -7.27 -5.18
N TYR A 48 2.04 -8.04 -6.26
CA TYR A 48 1.16 -7.72 -7.38
C TYR A 48 -0.32 -7.75 -7.00
N ARG A 49 -0.76 -8.69 -6.16
CA ARG A 49 -2.14 -8.72 -5.67
C ARG A 49 -2.50 -7.50 -4.82
N LYS A 50 -1.53 -6.97 -4.04
CA LYS A 50 -1.73 -5.75 -3.25
C LYS A 50 -1.67 -4.49 -4.15
N LYS A 51 -0.78 -4.47 -5.14
CA LYS A 51 -0.69 -3.43 -6.16
C LYS A 51 -1.99 -3.31 -6.96
N GLU A 52 -2.54 -4.42 -7.42
CA GLU A 52 -3.83 -4.47 -8.14
C GLU A 52 -4.95 -3.80 -7.33
N LYS A 53 -5.05 -4.09 -6.03
CA LYS A 53 -6.02 -3.42 -5.15
C LYS A 53 -5.82 -1.91 -5.05
N LEU A 54 -4.56 -1.45 -5.06
CA LEU A 54 -4.24 -0.01 -5.06
C LEU A 54 -4.65 0.64 -6.39
N GLU A 55 -4.51 -0.06 -7.51
CA GLU A 55 -4.94 0.38 -8.84
C GLU A 55 -6.47 0.44 -8.96
N GLU A 56 -7.17 -0.62 -8.51
CA GLU A 56 -8.64 -0.66 -8.45
C GLU A 56 -9.21 0.49 -7.60
N ALA A 57 -8.53 0.80 -6.49
CA ALA A 57 -8.86 1.92 -5.62
C ALA A 57 -8.43 3.29 -6.18
N LYS A 58 -7.78 3.33 -7.34
CA LYS A 58 -7.25 4.54 -8.01
C LYS A 58 -6.27 5.34 -7.14
N LEU A 59 -5.45 4.64 -6.37
CA LEU A 59 -4.47 5.22 -5.46
C LEU A 59 -3.08 5.32 -6.06
N ILE A 60 -2.82 4.49 -7.07
CA ILE A 60 -1.64 4.51 -7.92
C ILE A 60 -2.09 4.43 -9.38
N GLU A 61 -1.33 5.05 -10.27
CA GLU A 61 -1.56 4.92 -11.70
C GLU A 61 -0.86 3.66 -12.24
N THR A 62 -1.54 2.99 -13.17
CA THR A 62 -0.95 1.89 -13.93
C THR A 62 -0.25 2.49 -15.14
N ASP A 63 1.07 2.39 -15.19
CA ASP A 63 1.87 2.68 -16.38
C ASP A 63 1.59 1.66 -17.50
#